data_AF-A0A2A4I0J4-F1
#
_entry.id   AF-A0A2A4I0J4-F1
#
_cell.length_a   1.000
_cell.length_b   1.000
_cell.length_c   1.000
_cell.angle_alpha   90.00
_cell.angle_beta   90.00
_cell.angle_gamma   90.00
#
_symmetry.space_group_name_H-M   'P 1'
#
loop_
_entity.id
_entity.type
_entity.pdbx_description
1 polymer ?
#
loop_
_entity_poly.entity_id
_entity_poly.type
_entity_poly.pdbx_seq_one_letter_code
_entity_poly.pdbx_strand_id
1 'polypeptide(L)'
;MEVWDLGALIDEVRRNGGNTDWRAARRSIRCPKRCPSPLIDLLPIPYSRQRARRRERRSTLVNLSLGILREAAGRSAREAVGTIEVRLALHVLRPFVRDQRLLNEFWRSATIEPRHPWTSCHLSYRAIARRLVEGGAEVDEANRP
;
A
#
# COMPACT_ATOMS: atom_id res chain seq x y z
N MET A 1 14.09 1.62 -25.49
CA MET A 1 14.05 0.36 -24.74
C MET A 1 12.88 0.46 -23.78
N GLU A 2 11.87 -0.39 -23.93
CA GLU A 2 10.71 -0.38 -23.04
C GLU A 2 11.06 -1.16 -21.77
N VAL A 3 10.90 -0.54 -20.61
CA VAL A 3 11.25 -1.16 -19.33
C VAL A 3 9.96 -1.61 -18.67
N TRP A 4 9.78 -2.92 -18.57
CA TRP A 4 8.65 -3.51 -17.86
C TRP A 4 9.06 -3.81 -16.42
N ASP A 5 8.21 -3.44 -15.47
CA ASP A 5 8.36 -3.93 -14.10
C ASP A 5 7.91 -5.40 -13.99
N LEU A 6 8.29 -6.06 -12.90
CA LEU A 6 7.99 -7.48 -12.70
C LEU A 6 6.47 -7.75 -12.62
N GLY A 7 5.69 -6.80 -12.09
CA GLY A 7 4.23 -6.92 -11.97
C GLY A 7 3.56 -6.85 -13.34
N ALA A 8 3.87 -5.82 -14.12
CA ALA A 8 3.42 -5.63 -15.50
C ALA A 8 3.78 -6.84 -16.38
N LEU A 9 4.97 -7.41 -16.19
CA LEU A 9 5.38 -8.64 -16.87
C LEU A 9 4.52 -9.84 -16.45
N ILE A 10 4.30 -10.05 -15.14
CA ILE A 10 3.45 -11.13 -14.63
C ILE A 10 2.02 -11.01 -15.17
N ASP A 11 1.46 -9.79 -15.18
CA ASP A 11 0.12 -9.53 -15.68
C ASP A 11 0.00 -9.74 -17.19
N GLU A 12 1.03 -9.38 -17.96
CA GLU A 12 1.08 -9.63 -19.40
C GLU A 12 1.18 -11.13 -19.70
N VAL A 13 2.03 -11.87 -18.97
CA VAL A 13 2.15 -13.32 -19.10
C VAL A 13 0.83 -14.02 -18.78
N ARG A 14 0.14 -13.58 -17.71
CA ARG A 14 -1.19 -14.09 -17.33
C ARG A 14 -2.24 -13.78 -18.40
N ARG A 15 -2.27 -12.55 -18.94
CA ARG A 15 -3.19 -12.17 -20.02
C ARG A 15 -2.99 -12.98 -21.30
N ASN A 16 -1.75 -13.43 -21.56
CA ASN A 16 -1.42 -14.27 -22.71
C ASN A 16 -1.51 -15.80 -22.40
N GLY A 17 -2.06 -16.19 -21.26
CA GLY A 17 -2.26 -17.60 -20.88
C GLY A 17 -0.97 -18.36 -20.53
N GLY A 18 0.14 -17.65 -20.31
CA GLY A 18 1.41 -18.23 -19.89
C GLY A 18 1.46 -18.50 -18.38
N ASN A 19 2.26 -19.49 -17.97
CA ASN A 19 2.56 -19.74 -16.56
C ASN A 19 3.69 -18.80 -16.07
N THR A 20 3.95 -18.78 -14.76
CA THR A 20 5.01 -17.96 -14.14
C THR A 20 6.44 -18.47 -14.36
N ASP A 21 6.65 -19.55 -15.12
CA ASP A 21 7.99 -20.00 -15.48
C ASP A 21 8.59 -19.04 -16.51
N TRP A 22 9.80 -18.56 -16.25
CA TRP A 22 10.49 -17.57 -17.10
C TRP A 22 10.67 -18.06 -18.55
N ARG A 23 10.89 -19.37 -18.74
CA ARG A 23 11.04 -19.94 -20.10
C ARG A 23 9.73 -19.91 -20.89
N ALA A 24 8.60 -20.17 -20.23
CA ALA A 24 7.28 -20.11 -20.85
C ALA A 24 6.83 -18.65 -21.04
N ALA A 25 7.06 -17.79 -20.05
CA ALA A 25 6.79 -16.36 -20.09
C ALA A 25 7.48 -15.67 -21.28
N ARG A 26 8.76 -15.98 -21.53
CA ARG A 26 9.50 -15.42 -22.68
C ARG A 26 8.87 -15.77 -24.02
N ARG A 27 8.15 -16.89 -24.13
CA ARG A 27 7.45 -17.32 -25.36
C ARG A 27 6.04 -16.74 -25.47
N SER A 28 5.41 -16.38 -24.36
CA SER A 28 4.06 -15.80 -24.36
C SER A 28 4.03 -14.28 -24.52
N ILE A 29 5.15 -13.60 -24.25
CA ILE A 29 5.26 -12.14 -24.39
C ILE A 29 5.32 -11.76 -25.86
N ARG A 30 4.30 -11.02 -26.32
CA ARG A 30 4.23 -10.47 -27.68
C ARG A 30 4.89 -9.10 -27.77
N CYS A 31 5.36 -8.76 -28.96
CA CYS A 31 5.91 -7.46 -29.28
C CYS A 31 4.91 -6.36 -28.89
N PRO A 32 5.26 -5.38 -28.03
CA PRO A 32 4.32 -4.32 -27.66
C PRO A 32 3.85 -3.50 -28.86
N LYS A 33 4.68 -3.40 -29.92
CA LYS A 33 4.32 -2.81 -31.22
C LYS A 33 3.47 -3.74 -32.12
N ARG A 34 3.01 -4.88 -31.59
CA ARG A 34 2.29 -5.95 -32.32
C ARG A 34 2.99 -6.40 -33.60
N CYS A 35 4.31 -6.36 -33.59
CA CYS A 35 5.10 -6.82 -34.72
C CYS A 35 5.06 -8.35 -34.82
N PRO A 36 5.12 -8.94 -36.03
CA PRO A 36 5.05 -10.39 -36.25
C PRO A 36 6.33 -11.14 -35.82
N SER A 37 7.30 -10.46 -35.21
CA SER A 37 8.52 -11.09 -34.70
C SER A 37 8.19 -12.00 -33.51
N PRO A 38 8.53 -13.30 -33.56
CA PRO A 38 8.21 -14.26 -32.52
C PRO A 38 9.11 -14.16 -31.27
N LEU A 39 10.19 -13.39 -31.33
CA LEU A 39 11.20 -13.36 -30.28
C LEU A 39 11.60 -11.91 -29.96
N ILE A 40 11.19 -11.45 -28.78
CA ILE A 40 11.75 -10.25 -28.16
C ILE A 40 12.91 -10.67 -27.27
N ASP A 41 14.01 -9.94 -27.32
CA ASP A 41 15.09 -10.14 -26.37
C ASP A 41 14.76 -9.42 -25.06
N LEU A 42 14.52 -10.21 -24.01
CA LEU A 42 14.23 -9.70 -22.67
C LEU A 42 15.52 -9.73 -21.87
N LEU A 43 16.09 -8.56 -21.60
CA LEU A 43 17.23 -8.42 -20.70
C LEU A 43 16.73 -8.41 -19.25
N PRO A 44 17.02 -9.44 -18.44
CA PRO A 44 16.67 -9.42 -17.03
C PRO A 44 17.54 -8.38 -16.33
N ILE A 45 16.95 -7.23 -15.96
CA ILE A 45 17.65 -6.24 -15.13
C ILE A 45 17.54 -6.70 -13.66
N PRO A 46 18.63 -7.13 -13.01
CA PRO A 46 18.59 -7.71 -11.67
C PRO A 46 18.09 -6.74 -10.58
N TYR A 47 18.10 -5.43 -10.84
CA TYR A 47 17.64 -4.38 -9.92
C TYR A 47 16.12 -4.33 -9.73
N SER A 48 15.32 -4.98 -10.57
CA SER A 48 13.84 -4.95 -10.49
C SER A 48 13.30 -5.74 -9.30
N ARG A 49 13.92 -6.89 -8.94
CA ARG A 49 13.47 -7.73 -7.82
C ARG A 49 13.61 -7.03 -6.47
N GLN A 50 14.69 -6.30 -6.25
CA GLN A 50 14.92 -5.62 -4.98
C GLN A 50 13.99 -4.39 -4.83
N ARG A 51 13.73 -3.66 -5.92
CA ARG A 51 12.76 -2.55 -5.93
C ARG A 51 11.33 -3.04 -5.73
N ALA A 52 10.92 -4.11 -6.41
CA ALA A 52 9.60 -4.72 -6.24
C ALA A 52 9.38 -5.19 -4.80
N ARG A 53 10.34 -5.93 -4.21
CA ARG A 53 10.28 -6.36 -2.81
C ARG A 53 10.23 -5.19 -1.82
N ARG A 54 10.95 -4.10 -2.09
CA ARG A 54 10.90 -2.88 -1.26
C ARG A 54 9.54 -2.19 -1.35
N ARG A 55 8.93 -2.13 -2.54
CA ARG A 55 7.58 -1.58 -2.75
C ARG A 55 6.54 -2.43 -2.02
N GLU A 56 6.60 -3.75 -2.18
CA GLU A 56 5.71 -4.70 -1.51
C GLU A 56 5.82 -4.58 0.01
N ARG A 57 7.03 -4.65 0.57
CA ARG A 57 7.26 -4.47 2.01
C ARG A 57 6.72 -3.13 2.52
N ARG A 58 6.90 -2.06 1.76
CA ARG A 58 6.38 -0.73 2.10
C ARG A 58 4.85 -0.72 2.09
N SER A 59 4.21 -1.32 1.09
CA SER A 59 2.77 -1.47 0.98
C SER A 59 2.20 -2.28 2.16
N THR A 60 2.84 -3.40 2.51
CA THR A 60 2.46 -4.22 3.67
C THR A 60 2.52 -3.42 4.98
N LEU A 61 3.59 -2.65 5.22
CA LEU A 61 3.73 -1.85 6.43
C LEU A 61 2.65 -0.75 6.53
N VAL A 62 2.30 -0.12 5.40
CA VAL A 62 1.21 0.86 5.35
C VAL A 62 -0.12 0.21 5.70
N ASN A 63 -0.45 -0.92 5.08
CA ASN A 63 -1.73 -1.59 5.29
C ASN A 63 -1.89 -2.19 6.69
N LEU A 64 -0.84 -2.76 7.26
CA LEU A 64 -0.85 -3.22 8.66
C LEU A 64 -1.06 -2.05 9.63
N SER A 65 -0.37 -0.94 9.40
CA SER A 65 -0.52 0.26 10.23
C SER A 65 -1.93 0.83 10.11
N LEU A 66 -2.50 0.90 8.91
CA LEU A 66 -3.89 1.32 8.70
C LEU A 66 -4.89 0.37 9.35
N GLY A 67 -4.63 -0.94 9.35
CA GLY A 67 -5.45 -1.93 10.04
C GLY A 67 -5.55 -1.66 11.54
N ILE A 68 -4.42 -1.38 12.19
CA ILE A 68 -4.36 -1.00 13.61
C ILE A 68 -5.15 0.28 13.87
N LEU A 69 -4.97 1.31 13.03
CA LEU A 69 -5.68 2.58 13.20
C LEU A 69 -7.20 2.43 12.96
N ARG A 70 -7.62 1.57 12.03
CA ARG A 70 -9.04 1.29 11.76
C ARG A 70 -9.71 0.61 12.95
N GLU A 71 -9.05 -0.40 13.51
CA GLU A 71 -9.53 -1.10 14.70
C GLU A 71 -9.61 -0.15 15.90
N ALA A 72 -8.56 0.64 16.12
CA ALA A 72 -8.54 1.66 17.15
C ALA A 72 -9.68 2.67 16.94
N ALA A 73 -9.90 3.14 15.72
CA ALA A 73 -11.01 4.05 15.40
C ALA A 73 -12.37 3.43 15.74
N GLY A 74 -12.59 2.15 15.43
CA GLY A 74 -13.82 1.42 15.79
C GLY A 74 -14.05 1.31 17.30
N ARG A 75 -12.98 1.20 18.10
CA ARG A 75 -13.06 1.15 19.57
C ARG A 75 -13.09 2.54 20.23
N SER A 76 -12.63 3.57 19.51
CA SER A 76 -12.39 4.92 20.06
C SER A 76 -13.60 5.59 20.70
N ALA A 77 -14.83 5.25 20.27
CA ALA A 77 -16.06 5.78 20.87
C ALA A 77 -16.34 5.24 22.28
N ARG A 78 -15.76 4.08 22.65
CA ARG A 78 -15.99 3.41 23.92
C ARG A 78 -14.83 3.54 24.89
N GLU A 79 -13.59 3.57 24.39
CA GLU A 79 -12.41 3.44 25.26
C GLU A 79 -11.12 4.09 24.74
N ALA A 80 -10.22 4.40 25.70
CA ALA A 80 -8.76 4.39 25.64
C ALA A 80 -8.03 3.95 24.35
N VAL A 81 -8.09 4.74 23.29
CA VAL A 81 -7.30 4.68 22.04
C VAL A 81 -5.77 4.67 22.13
N GLY A 82 -5.23 5.28 23.17
CA GLY A 82 -3.87 5.83 23.20
C GLY A 82 -2.75 4.80 23.43
N THR A 83 -2.82 3.64 22.78
CA THR A 83 -1.89 2.53 23.05
C THR A 83 -0.56 2.67 22.30
N ILE A 84 0.43 1.85 22.70
CA ILE A 84 1.75 1.82 22.06
C ILE A 84 1.65 1.40 20.59
N GLU A 85 0.77 0.44 20.28
CA GLU A 85 0.53 -0.06 18.93
C GLU A 85 0.05 1.07 18.00
N VAL A 86 -0.90 1.89 18.48
CA VAL A 86 -1.39 3.06 17.73
C VAL A 86 -0.26 4.06 17.50
N ARG A 87 0.55 4.34 18.53
CA ARG A 87 1.68 5.27 18.40
C ARG A 87 2.73 4.77 17.40
N LEU A 88 3.04 3.47 17.41
CA LEU A 88 3.96 2.84 16.46
C LEU A 88 3.40 2.87 15.03
N ALA A 89 2.12 2.56 14.85
CA ALA A 89 1.46 2.63 13.55
C ALA A 89 1.53 4.06 12.95
N LEU A 90 1.24 5.09 13.76
CA LEU A 90 1.38 6.49 13.34
C LEU A 90 2.82 6.84 12.97
N HIS A 91 3.81 6.32 13.71
CA HIS A 91 5.22 6.55 13.42
C HIS A 91 5.64 5.92 12.08
N VAL A 92 5.19 4.69 11.80
CA VAL A 92 5.42 4.00 10.52
C VAL A 92 4.80 4.77 9.35
N LEU A 93 3.65 5.41 9.55
CA LEU A 93 2.96 6.18 8.50
C LEU A 93 3.56 7.57 8.24
N ARG A 94 4.35 8.11 9.16
CA ARG A 94 4.97 9.45 9.06
C ARG A 94 5.67 9.74 7.72
N PRO A 95 6.56 8.88 7.18
CA PRO A 95 7.20 9.14 5.88
C PRO A 95 6.23 9.10 4.68
N PHE A 96 5.04 8.54 4.83
CA PHE A 96 4.09 8.33 3.73
C PHE A 96 3.01 9.40 3.65
N VAL A 97 2.47 9.84 4.79
CA VAL A 97 1.41 10.86 4.84
C VAL A 97 1.96 12.25 4.55
N ARG A 98 3.23 12.52 4.93
CA ARG A 98 3.92 13.83 4.90
C ARG A 98 3.28 14.94 5.73
N ASP A 99 1.96 14.97 5.85
CA ASP A 99 1.22 15.87 6.71
C ASP A 99 1.18 15.33 8.16
N GLN A 100 2.04 15.91 8.99
CA GLN A 100 2.13 15.53 10.41
C GLN A 100 0.91 15.98 11.21
N ARG A 101 0.11 16.94 10.72
CA ARG A 101 -1.09 17.42 11.43
C ARG A 101 -2.12 16.32 11.54
N LEU A 102 -2.36 15.56 10.46
CA LEU A 102 -3.29 14.44 10.43
C LEU A 102 -2.92 13.35 11.46
N LEU A 103 -1.63 13.03 11.57
CA LEU A 103 -1.13 12.04 12.52
C LEU A 103 -1.28 12.51 13.97
N ASN A 104 -1.00 13.79 14.22
CA ASN A 104 -1.15 14.40 15.55
C ASN A 104 -2.62 14.52 15.95
N GLU A 105 -3.51 14.85 15.02
CA GLU A 105 -4.96 14.92 15.25
C GLU A 105 -5.51 13.56 15.64
N PHE A 106 -5.12 12.49 14.92
CA PHE A 106 -5.47 11.13 15.33
C PHE A 106 -4.99 10.83 16.75
N TRP A 107 -3.71 11.10 17.04
CA TRP A 107 -3.15 10.82 18.36
C TRP A 107 -3.87 11.58 19.47
N ARG A 108 -4.15 12.87 19.28
CA ARG A 108 -4.90 13.68 20.24
C ARG A 108 -6.28 13.07 20.50
N SER A 109 -7.03 12.71 19.47
CA SER A 109 -8.33 12.05 19.61
C SER A 109 -8.23 10.71 20.34
N ALA A 110 -7.15 9.95 20.11
CA ALA A 110 -6.93 8.66 20.75
C ALA A 110 -6.67 8.77 22.26
N THR A 111 -5.99 9.84 22.71
CA THR A 111 -5.58 10.01 24.11
C THR A 111 -6.53 10.85 24.97
N ILE A 112 -7.64 11.36 24.44
CA ILE A 112 -8.58 12.17 25.24
C ILE A 112 -9.22 11.31 26.35
N GLU A 113 -9.15 11.84 27.57
CA GLU A 113 -9.83 11.34 28.77
C GLU A 113 -10.40 12.53 29.58
N PRO A 114 -11.61 12.42 30.18
CA PRO A 114 -12.56 11.32 30.06
C PRO A 114 -13.15 11.23 28.65
N ARG A 115 -13.68 10.05 28.30
CA ARG A 115 -14.15 9.80 26.94
C ARG A 115 -15.56 10.35 26.73
N HIS A 116 -15.70 11.18 25.72
CA HIS A 116 -17.00 11.72 25.34
C HIS A 116 -17.54 11.01 24.09
N PRO A 117 -18.86 10.83 23.94
CA PRO A 117 -19.46 10.13 22.80
C PRO A 117 -19.13 10.73 21.42
N TRP A 118 -18.81 12.03 21.37
CA TRP A 118 -18.41 12.72 20.14
C TRP A 118 -16.91 12.62 19.84
N THR A 119 -16.11 12.09 20.76
CA THR A 119 -14.67 11.90 20.59
C THR A 119 -14.41 10.62 19.82
N SER A 120 -14.39 10.71 18.49
CA SER A 120 -14.11 9.58 17.60
C SER A 120 -12.86 9.81 16.75
N CYS A 121 -12.07 8.77 16.57
CA CYS A 121 -10.91 8.79 15.68
C CYS A 121 -11.26 8.49 14.20
N HIS A 122 -12.53 8.20 13.88
CA HIS A 122 -12.94 7.81 12.52
C HIS A 122 -12.66 8.89 11.47
N LEU A 123 -12.88 10.16 11.79
CA LEU A 123 -12.63 11.26 10.84
C LEU A 123 -11.12 11.40 10.56
N SER A 124 -10.30 11.39 11.61
CA SER A 124 -8.84 11.44 11.49
C SER A 124 -8.30 10.23 10.73
N TYR A 125 -8.84 9.04 10.98
CA TYR A 125 -8.52 7.82 10.22
C TYR A 125 -8.80 8.00 8.72
N ARG A 126 -10.02 8.43 8.37
CA ARG A 126 -10.43 8.65 6.97
C ARG A 126 -9.55 9.66 6.27
N ALA A 127 -9.18 10.74 6.95
CA ALA A 127 -8.29 11.76 6.40
C ALA A 127 -6.89 11.19 6.11
N ILE A 128 -6.33 10.39 7.02
CA ILE A 128 -5.05 9.70 6.82
C ILE A 128 -5.13 8.73 5.63
N ALA A 129 -6.14 7.86 5.60
CA ALA A 129 -6.33 6.87 4.53
C ALA A 129 -6.48 7.54 3.17
N ARG A 130 -7.32 8.59 3.08
CA ARG A 130 -7.49 9.39 1.86
C ARG A 130 -6.18 10.02 1.42
N ARG A 131 -5.41 10.61 2.34
CA ARG A 131 -4.14 11.25 2.01
C ARG A 131 -3.11 10.27 1.45
N LEU A 132 -3.10 9.04 1.97
CA LEU A 132 -2.24 7.97 1.45
C LEU A 132 -2.65 7.55 0.04
N VAL A 133 -3.95 7.39 -0.22
CA VAL A 133 -4.47 7.08 -1.56
C VAL A 133 -4.12 8.19 -2.56
N GLU A 134 -4.35 9.46 -2.20
CA GLU A 134 -3.96 10.62 -3.02
C GLU A 134 -2.44 10.68 -3.27
N GLY A 135 -1.64 10.22 -2.30
CA GLY A 135 -0.19 10.09 -2.40
C GLY A 135 0.29 8.89 -3.22
N GLY A 136 -0.63 8.10 -3.79
CA GLY A 136 -0.32 6.92 -4.60
C GLY A 136 0.13 5.70 -3.79
N ALA A 137 -0.18 5.65 -2.49
CA ALA A 137 0.03 4.45 -1.69
C ALA A 137 -0.99 3.37 -2.07
N GLU A 138 -0.53 2.12 -2.15
CA GLU A 138 -1.41 0.97 -2.30
C GLU A 138 -2.10 0.68 -0.97
N VAL A 139 -3.41 0.90 -0.93
CA VAL A 139 -4.26 0.68 0.25
C VAL A 139 -5.26 -0.43 -0.07
N ASP A 140 -5.28 -1.46 0.77
CA ASP A 140 -6.21 -2.59 0.69
C ASP A 140 -7.66 -2.13 0.83
N GLU A 141 -8.60 -2.86 0.24
CA GLU A 141 -10.02 -2.50 0.23
C GLU A 141 -10.58 -2.25 1.64
N ALA A 142 -10.20 -3.08 2.61
CA ALA A 142 -10.63 -2.96 4.00
C ALA A 142 -10.14 -1.68 4.71
N ASN A 143 -9.11 -1.03 4.16
CA ASN A 143 -8.48 0.17 4.69
C ASN A 143 -8.81 1.44 3.89
N ARG A 144 -9.67 1.33 2.88
CA ARG A 144 -10.12 2.49 2.11
C ARG A 144 -11.00 3.41 2.98
N PRO A 145 -10.96 4.74 2.73
CA PRO A 145 -11.67 5.73 3.54
C PRO A 145 -13.20 5.59 3.51
#